data_AF-A0A5M9GHV6-F1
#
_entry.id   AF-A0A5M9GHV6-F1
#
_cell.length_a   1.000
_cell.length_b   1.000
_cell.length_c   1.000
_cell.angle_alpha   90.00
_cell.angle_beta   90.00
_cell.angle_gamma   90.00
#
_symmetry.space_group_name_H-M   'P 1'
#
loop_
_entity.id
_entity.type
_entity.pdbx_description
1 polymer ?
#
loop_
_entity_poly.entity_id
_entity_poly.type
_entity_poly.pdbx_seq_one_letter_code
_entity_poly.pdbx_strand_id
1 'polypeptide(L)' 'MAKERIEMRIQSNSNDWNESEIIFDASLELPSNNAEKTEVIKKKAQDFANVYEKQVRWNYHGHLSGNYVNPK' A
#
# COMPACT_ATOMS: atom_id res chain seq x y z
N MET A 1 1.11 2.88 19.65
CA MET A 1 0.89 3.19 18.22
C MET A 1 2.09 3.97 17.73
N ALA A 2 2.57 3.68 16.54
CA ALA A 2 3.68 4.38 15.91
C ALA A 2 3.17 5.09 14.64
N LYS A 3 3.67 6.29 14.37
CA LYS A 3 3.33 7.03 13.16
C LYS A 3 4.26 6.57 12.04
N GLU A 4 3.71 5.89 11.05
CA GLU A 4 4.46 5.40 9.89
C GLU A 4 3.87 5.97 8.60
N ARG A 5 4.74 6.42 7.69
CA ARG A 5 4.32 6.91 6.38
C ARG A 5 4.20 5.73 5.43
N ILE A 6 3.04 5.60 4.81
CA ILE A 6 2.71 4.52 3.87
C ILE A 6 2.44 5.15 2.52
N GLU A 7 3.12 4.61 1.50
CA GLU A 7 2.88 4.94 0.11
C GLU A 7 2.19 3.75 -0.57
N MET A 8 1.12 3.99 -1.33
CA MET A 8 0.43 3.00 -2.14
C MET A 8 0.34 3.48 -3.58
N ARG A 9 0.57 2.55 -4.50
CA ARG A 9 0.58 2.76 -5.93
C ARG A 9 -0.31 1.74 -6.62
N ILE A 10 -0.95 2.15 -7.70
CA ILE A 10 -1.72 1.24 -8.57
C ILE A 10 -0.85 0.74 -9.72
N GLN A 11 -1.10 -0.48 -10.17
CA GLN A 11 -0.44 -1.03 -11.35
C GLN A 11 -0.67 -0.13 -12.56
N SER A 12 0.42 0.31 -13.18
CA SER A 12 0.42 1.01 -14.46
C SER A 12 0.49 0.01 -15.62
N ASN A 13 0.26 0.47 -16.85
CA ASN A 13 0.51 -0.34 -18.05
C ASN A 13 2.00 -0.70 -18.21
N SER A 14 2.90 0.11 -17.63
CA SER A 14 4.31 -0.21 -17.46
C SER A 14 4.49 -1.17 -16.28
N ASN A 15 5.36 -2.16 -16.43
CA ASN A 15 5.72 -3.09 -15.36
C ASN A 15 6.64 -2.44 -14.30
N ASP A 16 6.97 -1.16 -14.47
CA ASP A 16 7.76 -0.37 -13.54
C ASP A 16 6.86 0.36 -12.52
N TRP A 17 6.97 -0.05 -11.26
CA TRP A 17 6.21 0.55 -10.16
C TRP A 17 6.67 1.96 -9.76
N ASN A 18 7.84 2.41 -10.22
CA ASN A 18 8.27 3.79 -9.96
C ASN A 18 7.51 4.78 -10.85
N GLU A 19 7.09 4.32 -12.03
CA GLU A 19 6.22 5.05 -12.96
C GLU A 19 4.73 4.94 -12.59
N SER A 20 4.36 3.99 -11.73
CA SER A 20 3.00 3.84 -11.22
C SER A 20 2.51 5.08 -10.46
N GLU A 21 1.23 5.41 -10.68
CA GLU A 21 0.53 6.48 -9.98
C GLU A 21 0.42 6.20 -8.47
N ILE A 22 0.78 7.20 -7.66
CA ILE A 22 0.62 7.17 -6.21
C ILE A 22 -0.82 7.57 -5.89
N ILE A 23 -1.58 6.63 -5.35
CA ILE A 23 -2.99 6.84 -4.94
C ILE A 23 -3.13 7.15 -3.45
N PHE A 24 -2.08 6.90 -2.67
CA PHE A 24 -2.07 7.16 -1.23
C PHE A 24 -0.64 7.39 -0.76
N ASP A 25 -0.38 8.54 -0.15
CA ASP A 25 0.88 8.80 0.56
C ASP A 25 0.55 9.61 1.82
N ALA A 26 0.55 8.93 2.97
CA ALA A 26 0.26 9.60 4.23
C ALA A 26 0.89 8.88 5.42
N SER A 27 1.12 9.66 6.48
CA SER A 27 1.45 9.12 7.79
C SER A 27 0.20 8.62 8.51
N LEU A 28 0.18 7.34 8.83
CA LEU A 28 -0.87 6.68 9.59
C LEU A 28 -0.36 6.32 10.99
N GLU A 29 -1.23 6.46 11.98
CA GLU A 29 -1.00 5.88 13.30
C GLU A 29 -1.34 4.39 13.22
N LEU A 30 -0.32 3.55 13.33
CA LEU A 30 -0.43 2.11 13.20
C LEU A 30 -0.15 1.42 14.53
N PRO A 31 -0.73 0.23 14.76
CA PRO A 31 -0.42 -0.56 15.94
C PRO A 31 1.08 -0.90 15.96
N SER A 32 1.64 -1.01 17.17
CA SER A 32 3.06 -1.33 17.35
C SER A 32 3.39 -2.78 16.97
N ASN A 33 2.38 -3.65 16.93
CA ASN A 33 2.51 -5.04 16.52
C ASN A 33 2.57 -5.14 14.99
N ASN A 34 3.63 -5.74 14.46
CA ASN A 34 3.89 -5.81 13.02
C ASN A 34 2.82 -6.59 12.24
N ALA A 35 2.23 -7.63 12.83
CA ALA A 35 1.17 -8.42 12.21
C ALA A 35 -0.09 -7.58 11.99
N GLU A 36 -0.62 -7.00 13.07
CA GLU A 36 -1.81 -6.12 13.01
C GLU A 36 -1.58 -4.91 12.11
N LYS A 37 -0.38 -4.33 12.17
CA LYS A 37 0.02 -3.22 11.29
C LYS A 37 -0.13 -3.59 9.82
N THR A 38 0.43 -4.75 9.45
CA THR A 38 0.37 -5.27 8.08
C THR A 38 -1.06 -5.55 7.66
N GLU A 39 -1.90 -6.07 8.55
CA GLU A 39 -3.32 -6.33 8.26
C GLU A 39 -4.11 -5.04 7.98
N VAL A 40 -3.89 -3.99 8.78
CA VAL A 40 -4.54 -2.69 8.58
C VAL A 40 -4.17 -2.10 7.22
N ILE A 41 -2.88 -2.09 6.87
CA ILE A 41 -2.41 -1.57 5.59
C ILE A 41 -2.94 -2.43 4.44
N LYS A 42 -2.86 -3.76 4.55
CA LYS A 42 -3.36 -4.70 3.54
C LYS A 42 -4.85 -4.50 3.28
N LYS A 43 -5.66 -4.32 4.33
CA LYS A 43 -7.10 -4.05 4.21
C LYS A 43 -7.36 -2.76 3.45
N LYS A 44 -6.60 -1.70 3.75
CA LYS A 44 -6.73 -0.42 3.03
C LYS A 44 -6.27 -0.50 1.58
N ALA A 45 -5.16 -1.18 1.31
CA ALA A 45 -4.70 -1.44 -0.05
C ALA A 45 -5.71 -2.28 -0.83
N GLN A 46 -6.38 -3.25 -0.18
CA GLN A 46 -7.42 -4.07 -0.81
C GLN A 46 -8.65 -3.25 -1.20
N ASP A 47 -9.06 -2.32 -0.33
CA ASP A 47 -10.15 -1.39 -0.63
C ASP A 47 -9.84 -0.58 -1.89
N PHE A 48 -8.64 0.01 -1.97
CA PHE A 48 -8.19 0.68 -3.19
C PHE A 48 -8.10 -0.24 -4.39
N ALA A 49 -7.59 -1.47 -4.24
CA ALA A 49 -7.49 -2.41 -5.34
C ALA A 49 -8.86 -2.72 -5.95
N ASN A 50 -9.88 -2.87 -5.10
CA ASN A 50 -11.25 -3.08 -5.53
C ASN A 50 -11.86 -1.82 -6.17
N VAL A 51 -11.62 -0.63 -5.60
CA VAL A 51 -12.12 0.65 -6.13
C VAL A 51 -11.54 0.97 -7.51
N TYR A 52 -10.25 0.72 -7.70
CA TYR A 52 -9.55 0.99 -8.96
C TYR A 52 -9.56 -0.20 -9.92
N GLU A 53 -10.10 -1.35 -9.51
CA GLU A 53 -10.06 -2.63 -10.23
C GLU A 53 -8.65 -3.00 -10.73
N LYS A 54 -7.63 -2.68 -9.93
CA LYS A 54 -6.20 -2.81 -10.28
C LYS A 54 -5.40 -3.34 -9.11
N GLN A 55 -4.29 -4.01 -9.41
CA GLN A 55 -3.34 -4.42 -8.38
C GLN A 55 -2.76 -3.18 -7.68
N VAL A 56 -2.73 -3.19 -6.36
CA VAL A 56 -2.15 -2.13 -5.54
C VAL A 56 -0.89 -2.65 -4.87
N ARG A 57 0.21 -1.92 -5.05
CA ARG A 57 1.43 -2.08 -4.27
C ARG A 57 1.42 -1.10 -3.11
N TRP A 58 1.85 -1.54 -1.94
CA TRP A 58 2.08 -0.64 -0.82
C TRP A 58 3.47 -0.86 -0.22
N ASN A 59 4.10 0.22 0.24
CA ASN A 59 5.42 0.22 0.86
C ASN A 59 5.40 1.10 2.12
N TYR A 60 6.19 0.72 3.12
CA TYR A 60 6.54 1.66 4.19
C TYR A 60 7.55 2.66 3.64
N HIS A 61 7.41 3.94 3.96
CA HIS A 61 8.31 4.98 3.48
C HIS A 61 9.76 4.69 3.91
N GLY A 62 10.66 4.55 2.93
CA GLY A 62 12.07 4.16 3.15
C GLY A 62 12.33 2.65 3.11
N HIS A 63 11.31 1.81 2.98
CA HIS A 63 11.44 0.36 2.86
C HIS A 63 10.79 -0.12 1.56
N LEU A 64 11.60 -0.61 0.62
CA LEU A 64 11.16 -1.21 -0.64
C LEU A 64 10.56 -2.62 -0.47
N SER A 65 9.83 -2.86 0.61
CA SER A 65 9.13 -4.14 0.82
C SER A 65 7.87 -4.15 -0.04
N GLY A 66 8.03 -4.62 -1.28
CA GLY A 66 6.97 -4.71 -2.29
C GLY A 66 5.89 -5.71 -1.90
N ASN A 67 4.94 -5.26 -1.10
CA ASN A 67 3.72 -5.99 -0.83
C ASN A 67 2.65 -5.58 -1.84
N TYR A 68 1.92 -6.56 -2.35
CA TYR A 68 0.89 -6.36 -3.38
C TYR A 68 -0.43 -6.99 -2.96
N VAL A 69 -1.52 -6.38 -3.38
CA VAL A 69 -2.87 -6.94 -3.29
C VAL A 69 -3.55 -6.82 -4.64
N ASN A 70 -4.28 -7.85 -5.04
CA ASN A 70 -5.10 -7.86 -6.24
C ASN A 70 -6.55 -7.47 -5.89
N PRO A 71 -7.31 -6.89 -6.82
CA PRO A 71 -8.76 -6.79 -6.65
C PRO A 71 -9.36 -8.18 -6.40
N LYS A 72 -10.35 -8.24 -5.51
CA LYS A 72 -11.07 -9.49 -5.18
C LYS A 72 -12.22 -9.77 -6.12
#